data_AF-A0A1X1FG40-F1
#
_entry.id   AF-A0A1X1FG40-F1
#
_cell.length_a   1.000
_cell.length_b   1.000
_cell.length_c   1.000
_cell.angle_alpha   90.00
_cell.angle_beta   90.00
_cell.angle_gamma   90.00
#
_symmetry.space_group_name_H-M   'P 1'
#
loop_
_entity.id
_entity.type
_entity.pdbx_description
1 polymer ?
#
loop_
_entity_poly.entity_id
_entity_poly.type
_entity_poly.pdbx_seq_one_letter_code
_entity_poly.pdbx_strand_id
1 'polypeptide(L)'
;MCLNKIVFNGLFRVNRQNQINVPYRSYKHPVIVNEEILRAVSDYLIKANIQILNGDFEEALQNAKKGASIYFDPPYAPVTSDKQRFVGYTLDGFNAKEQQRLYRAFNDLT
;
A
#
# COMPACT_ATOMS: atom_id res chain seq x y z
N MET A 1 7.62 14.73 4.60
CA MET A 1 7.58 13.63 3.62
C MET A 1 9.00 13.23 3.25
N CYS A 2 9.75 12.57 4.14
CA CYS A 2 11.18 12.26 3.93
C CYS A 2 11.61 10.91 4.52
N LEU A 3 10.80 10.33 5.41
CA LEU A 3 11.21 9.20 6.23
C LEU A 3 11.46 7.92 5.41
N ASN A 4 10.61 7.65 4.42
CA ASN A 4 10.77 6.50 3.51
C ASN A 4 12.05 6.55 2.65
N LYS A 5 12.76 7.69 2.58
CA LYS A 5 14.02 7.81 1.82
C LYS A 5 15.27 7.58 2.69
N ILE A 6 15.12 7.57 4.02
CA ILE A 6 16.24 7.50 4.98
C ILE A 6 16.17 6.26 5.90
N VAL A 7 15.04 5.57 5.94
CA VAL A 7 14.85 4.33 6.69
C VAL A 7 15.32 3.11 5.90
N PHE A 8 15.68 2.03 6.61
CA PHE A 8 16.15 0.78 5.99
C PHE A 8 15.18 0.28 4.91
N ASN A 9 15.69 0.06 3.69
CA ASN A 9 14.94 -0.36 2.49
C ASN A 9 13.72 0.51 2.11
N GLY A 10 13.61 1.73 2.63
CA GLY A 10 12.42 2.58 2.43
C GLY A 10 11.13 1.98 2.97
N LEU A 11 11.24 1.03 3.91
CA LEU A 11 10.11 0.38 4.54
C LEU A 11 9.31 1.38 5.38
N PHE A 12 8.00 1.33 5.26
CA PHE A 12 7.09 1.96 6.21
C PHE A 12 6.59 0.89 7.20
N ARG A 13 7.02 0.97 8.46
CA ARG A 13 6.60 0.05 9.53
C ARG A 13 6.26 0.83 10.78
N VAL A 14 5.09 0.53 11.34
CA VAL A 14 4.62 1.09 12.61
C VAL A 14 4.43 -0.02 13.64
N ASN A 15 4.53 0.31 14.93
CA ASN A 15 4.18 -0.58 16.03
C ASN A 15 2.66 -0.50 16.31
N ARG A 16 2.17 -1.30 17.28
CA ARG A 16 0.76 -1.29 17.72
C ARG A 16 0.27 0.04 18.31
N GLN A 17 1.18 0.99 18.58
CA GLN A 17 0.88 2.35 19.03
C GLN A 17 0.96 3.36 17.88
N ASN A 18 0.99 2.90 16.61
CA ASN A 18 1.13 3.71 15.40
C ASN A 18 2.45 4.52 15.31
N GLN A 19 3.46 4.15 16.06
CA GLN A 19 4.77 4.81 16.03
C GLN A 19 5.71 4.08 15.07
N ILE A 20 6.48 4.84 14.28
CA ILE A 20 7.42 4.30 13.30
C ILE A 20 8.59 3.64 14.03
N ASN A 21 8.90 2.39 13.69
CA ASN A 21 9.94 1.60 14.35
C ASN A 21 11.00 1.06 13.38
N VAL A 22 11.23 1.76 12.27
CA VAL A 22 12.26 1.39 11.28
C VAL A 22 13.58 2.07 11.64
N PRO A 23 14.68 1.33 11.79
CA PRO A 23 15.97 1.92 12.12
C PRO A 23 16.46 2.83 11.00
N TYR A 24 17.16 3.90 11.40
CA TYR A 24 17.83 4.80 10.47
C TYR A 24 18.96 4.06 9.74
N ARG A 25 19.05 4.23 8.42
CA ARG A 25 20.18 3.73 7.63
C ARG A 25 21.04 4.93 7.22
N SER A 26 22.32 4.91 7.58
CA SER A 26 23.26 5.98 7.21
C SER A 26 23.56 5.92 5.71
N TYR A 27 22.82 6.71 4.92
CA TYR A 27 23.20 7.04 3.55
C TYR A 27 24.06 8.29 3.56
N LYS A 28 25.19 8.29 2.83
CA LYS A 28 26.12 9.45 2.79
C LYS A 28 25.46 10.71 2.21
N HIS A 29 24.56 10.57 1.22
CA HIS A 29 23.77 11.66 0.64
C HIS A 29 22.43 11.12 0.11
N PRO A 30 21.40 10.96 0.96
CA PRO A 30 20.08 10.58 0.47
C PRO A 30 19.51 11.72 -0.39
N VAL A 31 18.99 11.42 -1.58
CA VAL A 31 18.14 12.36 -2.31
C VAL A 31 16.78 12.37 -1.61
N ILE A 32 16.62 13.34 -0.70
CA ILE A 32 15.45 13.44 0.16
C ILE A 32 14.26 14.05 -0.58
N VAL A 33 14.55 14.98 -1.51
CA VAL A 33 13.53 15.71 -2.28
C VAL A 33 13.91 15.68 -3.75
N ASN A 34 12.94 15.31 -4.59
CA ASN A 34 13.01 15.53 -6.04
C ASN A 34 11.86 16.48 -6.40
N GLU A 35 12.18 17.76 -6.51
CA GLU A 35 11.20 18.82 -6.70
C GLU A 35 10.46 18.70 -8.04
N GLU A 36 11.18 18.36 -9.11
CA GLU A 36 10.61 18.19 -10.46
C GLU A 36 9.52 17.11 -10.45
N ILE A 37 9.79 15.96 -9.83
CA ILE A 37 8.81 14.87 -9.71
C ILE A 37 7.61 15.31 -8.86
N LEU A 38 7.85 15.97 -7.71
CA LEU A 38 6.76 16.40 -6.84
C LEU A 38 5.84 17.41 -7.52
N ARG A 39 6.40 18.37 -8.27
CA ARG A 39 5.63 19.35 -9.04
C ARG A 39 4.85 18.68 -10.17
N ALA A 40 5.50 17.79 -10.93
CA ALA A 40 4.83 17.06 -12.02
C ALA A 40 3.66 16.21 -11.52
N VAL A 41 3.84 15.48 -10.40
CA VAL A 41 2.77 14.67 -9.79
C VAL A 41 1.65 15.57 -9.25
N SER A 42 1.97 16.67 -8.59
CA SER A 42 0.99 17.64 -8.10
C SER A 42 0.14 18.21 -9.24
N ASP A 43 0.77 18.67 -10.32
CA ASP A 43 0.08 19.22 -11.48
C ASP A 43 -0.82 18.19 -12.15
N TYR A 44 -0.38 16.93 -12.25
CA TYR A 44 -1.20 15.85 -12.78
C TYR A 44 -2.42 15.58 -11.90
N LEU A 45 -2.24 15.45 -10.57
CA LEU A 45 -3.34 15.17 -9.63
C LEU A 45 -4.37 16.30 -9.58
N ILE A 46 -3.96 17.55 -9.78
CA ILE A 46 -4.88 18.71 -9.83
C ILE A 46 -5.68 18.73 -11.14
N LYS A 47 -5.05 18.42 -12.28
CA LYS A 47 -5.67 18.51 -13.60
C LYS A 47 -6.51 17.29 -13.97
N ALA A 48 -6.14 16.12 -13.46
CA ALA A 48 -6.84 14.88 -13.73
C ALA A 48 -8.07 14.73 -12.81
N ASN A 49 -9.15 14.14 -13.34
CA ASN A 49 -10.32 13.81 -12.54
C ASN A 49 -10.05 12.51 -11.74
N ILE A 50 -9.36 12.64 -10.60
CA ILE A 50 -8.93 11.52 -9.75
C ILE A 50 -9.61 11.61 -8.40
N GLN A 51 -10.14 10.48 -7.93
CA GLN A 51 -10.61 10.31 -6.57
C GLN A 51 -9.62 9.45 -5.79
N ILE A 52 -9.08 9.98 -4.69
CA ILE A 52 -8.19 9.25 -3.79
C ILE A 52 -8.99 8.87 -2.55
N LEU A 53 -9.03 7.58 -2.23
CA LEU A 53 -9.76 7.04 -1.09
C LEU A 53 -8.77 6.43 -0.08
N ASN A 54 -9.14 6.45 1.20
CA ASN A 54 -8.45 5.73 2.26
C ASN A 54 -9.51 4.95 3.04
N GLY A 55 -9.48 3.63 2.93
CA GLY A 55 -10.53 2.76 3.46
C GLY A 55 -10.37 1.34 2.99
N ASP A 56 -11.43 0.56 3.14
CA ASP A 56 -11.48 -0.82 2.68
C ASP A 56 -11.57 -0.91 1.15
N PHE A 57 -11.02 -1.98 0.57
CA PHE A 57 -11.04 -2.14 -0.89
C PHE A 57 -12.46 -2.32 -1.44
N GLU A 58 -13.40 -2.89 -0.68
CA GLU A 58 -14.80 -3.06 -1.11
C GLU A 58 -15.51 -1.72 -1.26
N GLU A 59 -15.22 -0.75 -0.39
CA GLU A 59 -15.75 0.61 -0.48
C GLU A 59 -15.28 1.30 -1.77
N ALA A 60 -14.03 1.07 -2.16
CA ALA A 60 -13.49 1.60 -3.42
C ALA A 60 -14.19 1.00 -4.66
N LEU A 61 -14.69 -0.23 -4.57
CA LEU A 61 -15.39 -0.91 -5.67
C LEU A 61 -16.84 -0.46 -5.85
N GLN A 62 -17.48 0.14 -4.85
CA GLN A 62 -18.89 0.58 -4.95
C GLN A 62 -19.12 1.61 -6.06
N ASN A 63 -18.10 2.39 -6.40
CA ASN A 63 -18.16 3.40 -7.46
C ASN A 63 -17.79 2.84 -8.85
N ALA A 64 -17.41 1.56 -8.94
CA ALA A 64 -17.05 0.94 -10.20
C ALA A 64 -18.29 0.76 -11.10
N LYS A 65 -18.22 1.28 -12.32
CA LYS A 65 -19.29 1.17 -13.32
C LYS A 65 -19.01 0.01 -14.27
N LYS A 66 -20.07 -0.54 -14.88
CA LYS A 66 -19.95 -1.55 -15.93
C LYS A 66 -19.03 -1.04 -17.05
N GLY A 67 -18.04 -1.85 -17.42
CA GLY A 67 -17.01 -1.49 -18.41
C GLY A 67 -15.76 -0.80 -17.83
N ALA A 68 -15.69 -0.60 -16.51
CA ALA A 68 -14.46 -0.14 -15.85
C ALA A 68 -13.36 -1.20 -15.92
N SER A 69 -12.11 -0.76 -16.07
CA SER A 69 -10.93 -1.61 -15.89
C SER A 69 -10.45 -1.48 -14.45
N ILE A 70 -10.33 -2.61 -13.76
CA ILE A 70 -9.99 -2.66 -12.33
C ILE A 70 -8.72 -3.51 -12.17
N TYR A 71 -7.77 -3.01 -11.38
CA TYR A 71 -6.51 -3.69 -11.07
C TYR A 71 -6.40 -3.90 -9.55
N PHE A 72 -6.09 -5.13 -9.14
CA PHE A 72 -5.94 -5.52 -7.74
C PHE A 72 -4.49 -5.93 -7.47
N ASP A 73 -3.84 -5.30 -6.49
CA ASP A 73 -2.48 -5.65 -6.02
C ASP A 73 -2.48 -5.81 -4.49
N PRO A 74 -3.10 -6.89 -3.94
CA PRO A 74 -3.19 -7.12 -2.50
C PRO A 74 -1.85 -7.62 -1.93
N PRO A 75 -1.65 -7.55 -0.60
CA PRO A 75 -0.53 -8.22 0.06
C PRO A 75 -0.48 -9.72 -0.29
N TYR A 76 0.66 -10.21 -0.77
CA TYR A 76 0.79 -11.61 -1.22
C TYR A 76 0.59 -12.62 -0.09
N ALA A 77 -0.01 -13.77 -0.42
CA ALA A 77 -0.11 -14.89 0.48
C ALA A 77 1.29 -15.46 0.80
N PRO A 78 1.53 -15.95 2.02
CA PRO A 78 2.82 -16.53 2.39
C PRO A 78 3.13 -17.77 1.55
N VAL A 79 4.35 -17.84 1.00
CA VAL A 79 4.80 -18.93 0.10
C VAL A 79 5.05 -20.25 0.85
N THR A 80 5.26 -20.21 2.17
CA THR A 80 5.54 -21.38 3.01
C THR A 80 4.62 -21.43 4.23
N SER A 81 4.19 -22.63 4.60
CA SER A 81 3.40 -22.94 5.81
C SER A 81 4.16 -22.75 7.13
N ASP A 82 5.46 -22.40 7.06
CA ASP A 82 6.30 -22.21 8.23
C ASP A 82 5.95 -20.92 9.00
N LYS A 83 5.31 -21.13 10.15
CA LYS A 83 5.00 -20.14 11.20
C LYS A 83 6.24 -19.45 11.81
N GLN A 84 7.45 -19.71 11.33
CA GLN A 84 8.71 -19.30 11.98
C GLN A 84 9.40 -18.08 11.36
N ARG A 85 8.99 -17.62 10.18
CA ARG A 85 9.41 -16.29 9.72
C ARG A 85 8.37 -15.29 10.18
N PHE A 86 8.68 -14.63 11.28
CA PHE A 86 8.00 -13.49 11.87
C PHE A 86 7.66 -12.41 10.83
N VAL A 87 6.58 -12.60 10.05
CA VAL A 87 5.98 -11.57 9.20
C VAL A 87 5.07 -10.75 10.11
N GLY A 88 5.67 -9.85 10.88
CA GLY A 88 4.95 -8.86 11.68
C GLY A 88 4.12 -7.86 10.86
N TYR A 89 3.98 -8.06 9.55
CA TYR A 89 3.13 -7.28 8.65
C TYR A 89 1.77 -7.93 8.38
N THR A 90 1.65 -9.26 8.52
CA THR A 90 0.43 -10.01 8.13
C THR A 90 -0.46 -10.42 9.29
N LEU A 91 0.02 -10.29 10.54
CA LEU A 91 -0.76 -10.74 11.71
C LEU A 91 -2.05 -9.94 11.92
N ASP A 92 -2.11 -8.67 11.49
CA ASP A 92 -3.27 -7.79 11.75
C ASP A 92 -3.97 -7.22 10.49
N GLY A 93 -3.49 -7.49 9.26
CA GLY A 93 -3.92 -6.72 8.07
C GLY A 93 -4.68 -7.46 6.97
N PHE A 94 -4.09 -8.52 6.40
CA PHE A 94 -4.63 -9.19 5.21
C PHE A 94 -4.33 -10.68 5.25
N ASN A 95 -5.29 -11.46 5.76
CA ASN A 95 -5.15 -12.90 5.98
C ASN A 95 -5.86 -13.71 4.88
N ALA A 96 -5.90 -15.04 5.01
CA ALA A 96 -6.56 -15.91 4.04
C ALA A 96 -8.06 -15.59 3.84
N LYS A 97 -8.76 -15.10 4.87
CA LYS A 97 -10.15 -14.66 4.74
C LYS A 97 -10.27 -13.40 3.89
N GLU A 98 -9.33 -12.47 4.02
CA GLU A 98 -9.28 -11.26 3.18
C GLU A 98 -8.99 -11.59 1.71
N GLN A 99 -8.11 -12.58 1.46
CA GLN A 99 -7.91 -13.12 0.11
C GLN A 99 -9.20 -13.72 -0.47
N GLN A 100 -9.99 -14.44 0.35
CA GLN A 100 -11.29 -14.95 -0.06
C GLN A 100 -12.31 -13.83 -0.31
N ARG A 101 -12.30 -12.77 0.51
CA ARG A 101 -13.16 -11.60 0.37
C ARG A 101 -12.89 -10.87 -0.95
N LEU A 102 -11.60 -10.68 -1.26
CA LEU A 102 -11.17 -10.11 -2.55
C LEU A 102 -11.61 -10.96 -3.74
N TYR A 103 -11.46 -12.29 -3.66
CA TYR A 103 -11.91 -13.18 -4.73
C TYR A 103 -13.42 -13.07 -4.99
N ARG A 104 -14.23 -12.98 -3.93
CA ARG A 104 -15.68 -12.79 -4.06
C ARG A 104 -16.00 -11.44 -4.72
N ALA A 105 -15.37 -10.37 -4.26
CA ALA A 105 -15.55 -9.04 -4.84
C ALA A 105 -15.18 -9.02 -6.33
N PHE A 106 -14.11 -9.70 -6.72
CA PHE A 106 -13.75 -9.86 -8.13
C PHE A 106 -14.82 -10.62 -8.93
N ASN A 107 -15.33 -11.73 -8.38
CA ASN A 107 -16.35 -12.54 -9.02
C ASN A 107 -17.67 -11.78 -9.20
N ASP A 108 -18.04 -10.91 -8.27
CA ASP A 108 -19.26 -10.11 -8.33
C ASP A 108 -19.19 -8.95 -9.35
N LEU A 109 -17.98 -8.62 -9.82
CA LEU A 109 -17.74 -7.61 -10.86
C LEU A 109 -17.82 -8.16 -12.29
N THR A 110 -17.88 -9.49 -12.45
CA THR A 110 -17.93 -10.20 -13.74
C THR A 110 -19.35 -10.61 -14.10
#